data_AF-A0A819Q4E1-F1
#
_entry.id   AF-A0A819Q4E1-F1
#
_cell.length_a   1.000
_cell.length_b   1.000
_cell.length_c   1.000
_cell.angle_alpha   90.00
_cell.angle_beta   90.00
_cell.angle_gamma   90.00
#
_symmetry.space_group_name_H-M   'P 1'
#
loop_
_entity.id
_entity.type
_entity.pdbx_description
1 polymer ?
#
loop_
_entity_poly.entity_id
_entity_poly.type
_entity_poly.pdbx_seq_one_letter_code
_entity_poly.pdbx_strand_id
1 'polypeptide(L)'
;MHFFNFGILYVLIAQQALEIAPSGLSGTLQGIVYGTSFGLGRGVGLLISLFIYTRMTKRYLFLIYALFNLVGVIIYSIYCLLSKRRSSSSFNTNGNHIFKLVPHKLG
;
A
#
# COMPACT_ATOMS: atom_id res chain seq x y z
N MET A 1 11.42 -17.18 -4.12
CA MET A 1 10.42 -16.36 -3.38
C MET A 1 10.58 -14.85 -3.57
N HIS A 2 11.78 -14.30 -3.78
CA HIS A 2 11.95 -12.84 -3.96
C HIS A 2 11.25 -12.27 -5.20
N PHE A 3 11.41 -12.90 -6.37
CA PHE A 3 10.87 -12.38 -7.63
C PHE A 3 9.35 -12.21 -7.62
N PHE A 4 8.63 -13.20 -7.09
CA PHE A 4 7.17 -13.18 -7.03
C PHE A 4 6.66 -12.09 -6.09
N ASN A 5 7.25 -12.00 -4.89
CA ASN A 5 6.87 -10.99 -3.92
C ASN A 5 7.21 -9.58 -4.43
N PHE A 6 8.40 -9.40 -4.98
CA PHE A 6 8.84 -8.09 -5.42
C PHE A 6 8.07 -7.62 -6.67
N GLY A 7 7.85 -8.52 -7.64
CA GLY A 7 7.14 -8.19 -8.88
C GLY A 7 5.67 -7.85 -8.66
N ILE A 8 4.95 -8.69 -7.91
CA ILE A 8 3.51 -8.48 -7.66
C ILE A 8 3.30 -7.23 -6.80
N LEU A 9 4.09 -7.08 -5.74
CA LEU A 9 3.96 -5.92 -4.84
C LEU A 9 4.31 -4.62 -5.55
N TYR A 10 5.33 -4.62 -6.42
CA TYR A 10 5.71 -3.47 -7.23
C TYR A 10 4.56 -3.02 -8.14
N VAL A 11 3.93 -3.97 -8.84
CA VAL A 11 2.79 -3.69 -9.72
C VAL A 11 1.59 -3.14 -8.93
N LEU A 12 1.26 -3.75 -7.79
CA LEU A 12 0.17 -3.30 -6.92
C LEU A 12 0.38 -1.88 -6.38
N ILE A 13 1.60 -1.56 -5.94
CA ILE A 13 1.96 -0.23 -5.45
C ILE A 13 1.86 0.79 -6.59
N ALA A 14 2.34 0.45 -7.79
CA ALA A 14 2.25 1.31 -8.96
C ALA A 14 0.78 1.62 -9.33
N GLN A 15 -0.10 0.61 -9.26
CA GLN A 15 -1.53 0.75 -9.51
C GLN A 15 -2.22 1.62 -8.46
N GLN A 16 -1.95 1.40 -7.17
CA GLN A 16 -2.49 2.25 -6.10
C GLN A 16 -2.01 3.70 -6.22
N ALA A 17 -0.74 3.92 -6.56
CA ALA A 17 -0.21 5.27 -6.78
C ALA A 17 -0.91 5.96 -7.96
N LEU A 18 -1.27 5.22 -9.01
CA LEU A 18 -2.04 5.71 -10.14
C LEU A 18 -3.50 6.05 -9.79
N GLU A 19 -4.16 5.24 -8.97
CA GLU A 19 -5.54 5.50 -8.51
C GLU A 19 -5.65 6.73 -7.59
N ILE A 20 -4.60 7.01 -6.79
CA ILE A 20 -4.57 8.13 -5.85
C ILE A 20 -4.07 9.42 -6.52
N ALA A 21 -3.26 9.31 -7.58
CA ALA A 21 -2.63 10.47 -8.21
C ALA A 21 -3.63 11.32 -9.03
N PRO A 22 -3.66 12.66 -8.86
CA PRO A 22 -4.34 13.53 -9.79
C PRO A 22 -3.68 13.46 -11.18
N SER A 23 -4.49 13.56 -12.24
CA SER A 23 -4.05 13.45 -13.63
C SER A 23 -2.90 14.42 -13.93
N GLY A 24 -1.70 13.89 -14.19
CA GLY A 24 -0.48 14.67 -14.46
C GLY A 24 0.64 14.55 -13.41
N LEU A 25 0.37 14.01 -12.22
CA LEU A 25 1.35 13.85 -11.13
C LEU A 25 1.70 12.40 -10.79
N SER A 26 1.20 11.44 -11.56
CA SER A 26 1.40 10.00 -11.34
C SER A 26 2.89 9.60 -11.29
N GLY A 27 3.71 10.16 -12.18
CA GLY A 27 5.16 9.91 -12.19
C GLY A 27 5.87 10.41 -10.92
N THR A 28 5.50 11.60 -10.42
CA THR A 28 6.09 12.17 -9.21
C THR A 28 5.69 11.39 -7.96
N LEU A 29 4.42 10.97 -7.86
CA LEU A 29 3.93 10.15 -6.76
C LEU A 29 4.59 8.76 -6.75
N GLN A 30 4.71 8.11 -7.90
CA GLN A 30 5.47 6.87 -8.02
C GLN A 30 6.93 7.07 -7.61
N GLY A 31 7.58 8.15 -8.06
CA GLY A 31 8.97 8.48 -7.70
C GLY A 31 9.16 8.67 -6.19
N ILE A 32 8.24 9.36 -5.51
CA ILE A 32 8.27 9.51 -4.05
C ILE A 32 8.11 8.15 -3.37
N VAL A 33 7.11 7.37 -3.78
CA VAL A 33 6.84 6.05 -3.20
C VAL A 33 8.03 5.10 -3.37
N TYR A 34 8.66 5.10 -4.55
CA TYR A 34 9.88 4.33 -4.80
C TYR A 34 11.08 4.86 -4.02
N GLY A 35 11.27 6.17 -3.96
CA GLY A 35 12.35 6.80 -3.21
C GLY A 35 12.28 6.49 -1.71
N THR A 36 11.07 6.52 -1.13
CA THR A 36 10.87 6.16 0.28
C THR A 36 11.06 4.66 0.51
N SER A 37 10.53 3.82 -0.37
CA SER A 37 10.58 2.35 -0.18
C SER A 37 11.98 1.78 -0.44
N PHE A 38 12.64 2.17 -1.52
CA PHE A 38 13.97 1.66 -1.88
C PHE A 38 15.11 2.48 -1.29
N GLY A 39 14.98 3.81 -1.21
CA GLY A 39 16.04 4.66 -0.67
C GLY A 39 16.05 4.59 0.85
N LEU A 40 15.05 5.20 1.49
CA LEU A 40 14.98 5.25 2.95
C LEU A 40 14.74 3.87 3.57
N GLY A 41 13.82 3.09 3.03
CA GLY A 41 13.48 1.77 3.55
C GLY A 41 14.66 0.79 3.57
N ARG A 42 15.37 0.63 2.44
CA ARG A 42 16.56 -0.23 2.42
C ARG A 42 17.74 0.37 3.19
N GLY A 43 17.97 1.68 3.09
CA GLY A 43 19.08 2.33 3.78
C GLY A 43 18.97 2.19 5.30
N VAL A 44 17.82 2.55 5.86
CA VAL A 44 17.56 2.44 7.30
C VAL A 44 17.51 0.98 7.75
N GLY A 45 16.87 0.09 6.97
CA GLY A 45 16.82 -1.34 7.27
C GLY A 45 18.20 -1.99 7.29
N LEU A 46 19.10 -1.61 6.38
CA LEU A 46 20.48 -2.09 6.36
C LEU A 46 21.28 -1.59 7.56
N LEU A 47 21.17 -0.31 7.92
CA LEU A 47 21.84 0.24 9.10
C LEU A 47 21.39 -0.45 10.39
N ILE A 48 20.08 -0.64 10.57
CA ILE A 48 19.52 -1.36 11.71
C ILE A 48 19.99 -2.81 11.72
N SER A 49 20.00 -3.48 10.57
CA SER A 49 20.51 -4.86 10.46
C SER A 49 21.97 -4.97 10.84
N LEU A 50 22.79 -4.04 10.34
CA LEU A 50 24.22 -4.03 10.59
C LEU A 50 24.52 -3.82 12.08
N PHE A 51 23.75 -2.95 12.73
CA PHE A 51 23.83 -2.74 14.17
C PHE A 51 23.42 -3.98 14.97
N ILE A 52 22.35 -4.67 14.57
CA ILE A 52 21.91 -5.89 15.24
C ILE A 52 22.89 -7.05 14.97
N TYR A 53 23.45 -7.13 13.76
CA TYR A 53 24.37 -8.19 13.35
C TYR A 53 25.70 -8.14 14.13
N THR A 54 26.16 -6.95 14.52
CA THR A 54 27.38 -6.80 15.33
C THR A 54 27.19 -7.22 16.80
N ARG A 55 25.94 -7.35 17.27
CA ARG A 55 25.61 -7.67 18.67
C ARG A 55 24.92 -9.02 18.87
N MET A 56 24.25 -9.58 17.86
CA MET A 56 23.44 -10.80 18.00
C MET A 56 23.63 -11.80 16.86
N THR A 57 23.36 -13.07 17.17
CA THR A 57 23.38 -14.19 16.21
C THR A 57 22.30 -14.03 15.13
N LYS A 58 22.65 -14.41 13.88
CA LYS A 58 21.83 -14.36 12.65
C LYS A 58 20.36 -14.80 12.80
N ARG A 59 20.07 -15.73 13.72
CA ARG A 59 18.72 -16.24 13.99
C ARG A 59 17.77 -15.16 14.51
N TYR A 60 18.27 -14.21 15.32
CA TYR A 60 17.44 -13.13 15.88
C TYR A 60 17.09 -12.06 14.85
N LEU A 61 17.97 -11.80 13.86
CA LEU A 61 17.63 -10.89 12.76
C LEU A 61 16.37 -11.37 12.03
N PHE A 62 16.31 -12.65 11.68
CA PHE A 62 15.19 -13.19 10.92
C PHE A 62 13.86 -13.06 11.68
N LEU A 63 13.89 -13.24 13.00
CA LEU A 63 12.71 -13.12 13.86
C LEU A 63 12.25 -11.66 14.00
N ILE A 64 13.18 -10.72 14.17
CA ILE A 64 12.89 -9.28 14.21
C ILE A 64 12.28 -8.82 12.88
N TYR A 65 12.83 -9.28 11.75
CA TYR A 65 12.30 -8.98 10.42
C TYR A 65 10.90 -9.58 10.21
N ALA A 66 10.67 -10.80 10.66
CA ALA A 66 9.36 -11.44 10.60
C ALA A 66 8.32 -10.68 11.43
N LEU A 67 8.67 -10.25 12.66
CA LEU A 67 7.80 -9.43 13.50
C LEU A 67 7.49 -8.08 12.87
N PHE A 68 8.49 -7.40 12.30
CA PHE A 68 8.29 -6.11 11.65
C PHE A 68 7.35 -6.24 10.44
N ASN A 69 7.51 -7.31 9.66
CA ASN A 69 6.62 -7.61 8.54
C ASN A 69 5.20 -7.95 9.01
N LEU A 70 5.06 -8.72 10.09
CA LEU A 70 3.76 -9.05 10.70
C LEU A 70 3.01 -7.78 11.11
N VAL A 71 3.70 -6.84 11.78
CA VAL A 71 3.13 -5.54 12.18
C VAL A 71 2.67 -4.76 10.95
N GLY A 72 3.48 -4.72 9.89
CA GLY A 72 3.10 -4.07 8.62
C GLY A 72 1.82 -4.65 8.01
N VAL A 73 1.69 -5.99 8.00
CA VAL A 73 0.48 -6.67 7.51
C VAL A 73 -0.73 -6.35 8.39
N ILE A 74 -0.58 -6.29 9.71
CA ILE A 74 -1.66 -5.92 10.63
C ILE A 74 -2.15 -4.50 10.33
N ILE A 75 -1.24 -3.53 10.20
CA ILE A 75 -1.57 -2.13 9.89
C ILE A 75 -2.31 -2.04 8.54
N TYR A 76 -1.78 -2.70 7.51
CA TYR A 76 -2.42 -2.72 6.18
C TYR A 76 -3.81 -3.37 6.23
N SER A 77 -3.97 -4.45 6.98
CA SER A 77 -5.26 -5.13 7.16
C SER A 77 -6.28 -4.21 7.83
N ILE A 78 -5.87 -3.48 8.87
CA ILE A 78 -6.72 -2.47 9.53
C ILE A 78 -7.11 -1.37 8.52
N TYR A 79 -6.17 -0.86 7.75
CA TYR A 79 -6.44 0.15 6.73
C TYR A 79 -7.43 -0.35 5.67
N CYS A 80 -7.27 -1.59 5.20
CA CYS A 80 -8.18 -2.21 4.25
C CYS A 80 -9.59 -2.35 4.82
N LEU A 81 -9.73 -2.79 6.08
CA LEU A 81 -11.02 -2.89 6.76
C LEU A 81 -11.72 -1.53 6.91
N LEU A 82 -10.96 -0.48 7.23
CA LEU A 82 -11.48 0.89 7.33
C LEU A 82 -11.87 1.47 5.96
N SER A 83 -11.07 1.22 4.92
CA SER A 83 -11.36 1.67 3.56
C SER A 83 -12.61 0.99 2.99
N LYS A 84 -12.77 -0.32 3.23
CA LYS A 84 -13.96 -1.08 2.82
C LYS A 84 -15.23 -0.55 3.50
N ARG A 85 -15.16 -0.15 4.77
CA ARG A 85 -16.27 0.54 5.47
C ARG A 85 -16.63 1.87 4.82
N ARG A 86 -15.65 2.62 4.29
CA ARG A 86 -15.88 3.91 3.63
C ARG A 86 -16.61 3.75 2.28
N SER A 87 -16.27 2.72 1.51
CA SER A 87 -16.90 2.45 0.20
C SER A 87 -18.39 2.08 0.32
N SER A 88 -18.78 1.27 1.31
CA SER A 88 -20.20 0.94 1.55
C SER A 88 -21.05 2.14 2.00
N SER A 89 -20.45 3.14 2.64
CA SER A 89 -21.18 4.36 3.06
C SER A 89 -21.48 5.31 1.90
N SER A 90 -20.57 5.42 0.92
CA SER A 90 -20.75 6.31 -0.25
C SER A 90 -21.73 5.77 -1.29
N PHE A 91 -21.90 4.45 -1.40
CA PHE A 91 -22.87 3.84 -2.31
C PHE A 91 -24.33 4.02 -1.84
N ASN A 92 -24.58 4.05 -0.51
CA ASN A 92 -25.94 4.17 0.03
C ASN A 92 -26.52 5.59 -0.17
N THR A 93 -25.67 6.63 -0.14
CA THR A 93 -26.11 8.02 -0.39
C THR A 93 -26.34 8.30 -1.88
N ASN A 94 -25.57 7.69 -2.78
CA ASN A 94 -25.73 7.86 -4.23
C ASN A 94 -26.85 7.00 -4.82
N GLY A 95 -27.19 5.85 -4.23
CA GLY A 95 -28.36 5.05 -4.64
C GLY A 95 -29.68 5.82 -4.58
N ASN A 96 -29.80 6.77 -3.63
CA ASN A 96 -30.98 7.61 -3.50
C ASN A 96 -30.99 8.83 -4.46
N HIS A 97 -29.84 9.21 -5.03
CA HIS A 97 -29.73 10.34 -5.97
C HIS A 97 -29.64 9.90 -7.44
N ILE A 98 -29.12 8.71 -7.73
CA ILE A 98 -28.99 8.19 -9.12
C ILE A 98 -30.32 7.64 -9.66
N PHE A 99 -31.23 7.14 -8.82
CA PHE A 99 -32.58 6.76 -9.25
C PHE A 99 -33.50 7.94 -9.63
N LYS A 100 -33.06 9.20 -9.40
CA LYS A 100 -33.82 10.40 -9.79
C LYS A 100 -33.40 11.01 -11.13
N LEU A 101 -32.32 10.53 -11.77
CA LEU A 101 -31.72 11.18 -12.94
C LEU A 101 -31.61 10.31 -14.19
N VAL A 102 -32.40 9.24 -14.30
CA VAL A 102 -32.65 8.58 -15.60
C VAL A 102 -33.98 9.08 -16.17
N PRO A 103 -34.03 10.25 -16.84
CA PRO A 103 -35.15 10.57 -17.69
C PRO A 103 -35.10 9.65 -18.91
N HIS A 104 -36.01 8.69 -18.89
CA HIS A 104 -36.73 8.15 -20.03
C HIS A 104 -36.66 9.07 -21.26
N LYS A 105 -35.90 8.67 -22.28
CA LYS A 105 -36.18 9.08 -23.67
C LYS A 105 -36.18 7.84 -24.55
N LEU A 106 -37.41 7.41 -24.88
CA LEU A 106 -37.71 6.67 -26.09
C LEU A 106 -37.26 7.48 -27.31
N GLY A 107 -36.86 6.75 -28.35
CA GLY A 107 -36.57 7.23 -29.70
C GLY A 107 -36.06 6.06 -30.51
#